data_AF-A0A941P360-F1
#
_entry.id   AF-A0A941P360-F1
#
_cell.length_a   1.000
_cell.length_b   1.000
_cell.length_c   1.000
_cell.angle_alpha   90.00
_cell.angle_beta   90.00
_cell.angle_gamma   90.00
#
_symmetry.space_group_name_H-M   'P 1'
#
loop_
_entity.id
_entity.type
_entity.pdbx_description
1 polymer ?
#
loop_
_entity_poly.entity_id
_entity_poly.type
_entity_poly.pdbx_seq_one_letter_code
_entity_poly.pdbx_strand_id
1 'polypeptide(L)' 'MLHAAAEAVRAACLRAALDGYERAGMSGLCEEGRWEMVVDAIRSLDVDAIVRALPADGCTASINPAEKGVR' A
#
# COMPACT_ATOMS: atom_id res chain seq x y z
N MET A 1 -11.25 -13.27 6.72
CA MET A 1 -11.08 -11.98 7.45
C MET A 1 -9.62 -11.61 7.67
N LEU A 2 -8.82 -12.40 8.42
CA LEU A 2 -7.41 -12.07 8.67
C LEU A 2 -6.57 -11.87 7.40
N HIS A 3 -6.76 -12.72 6.38
CA HIS A 3 -6.02 -12.60 5.11
C HIS A 3 -6.32 -11.30 4.36
N ALA A 4 -7.59 -10.90 4.25
CA ALA A 4 -7.98 -9.64 3.63
C ALA A 4 -7.42 -8.42 4.39
N ALA A 5 -7.40 -8.48 5.72
CA ALA A 5 -6.75 -7.48 6.56
C ALA A 5 -5.23 -7.38 6.29
N ALA A 6 -4.55 -8.53 6.22
CA ALA A 6 -3.12 -8.56 5.91
C ALA A 6 -2.82 -7.99 4.51
N GLU A 7 -3.59 -8.33 3.48
CA GLU A 7 -3.42 -7.78 2.14
C GLU A 7 -3.69 -6.26 2.08
N ALA A 8 -4.69 -5.78 2.81
CA ALA A 8 -4.98 -4.35 2.88
C ALA A 8 -3.86 -3.56 3.54
N VAL A 9 -3.31 -4.07 4.65
CA VAL A 9 -2.15 -3.46 5.33
C VAL A 9 -0.93 -3.51 4.43
N ARG A 10 -0.66 -4.64 3.77
CA ARG A 10 0.45 -4.77 2.82
C ARG A 10 0.34 -3.76 1.67
N ALA A 11 -0.84 -3.62 1.08
CA ALA A 11 -1.09 -2.64 0.03
C ALA A 11 -0.89 -1.20 0.52
N ALA A 12 -1.32 -0.89 1.76
CA ALA A 12 -1.09 0.42 2.36
C ALA A 12 0.38 0.73 2.60
N CYS A 13 1.16 -0.24 3.10
CA CYS A 13 2.62 -0.10 3.26
C CYS A 13 3.31 0.17 1.92
N LEU A 14 2.96 -0.56 0.87
CA LEU A 14 3.56 -0.37 -0.45
C LEU A 14 3.25 1.01 -1.03
N ARG A 15 2.01 1.48 -0.90
CA ARG A 15 1.64 2.85 -1.32
C ARG A 15 2.40 3.91 -0.53
N ALA A 16 2.41 3.79 0.81
CA ALA A 16 3.12 4.74 1.66
C ALA A 16 4.62 4.80 1.34
N ALA A 17 5.23 3.65 1.01
CA ALA A 17 6.62 3.58 0.61
C ALA A 17 6.88 4.30 -0.72
N LEU A 18 6.08 4.00 -1.76
CA LEU A 18 6.23 4.64 -3.07
C LEU A 18 6.05 6.16 -2.96
N ASP A 19 4.96 6.59 -2.33
CA ASP A 19 4.68 8.02 -2.17
C ASP A 19 5.75 8.72 -1.32
N GLY A 20 6.25 8.06 -0.27
CA GLY A 20 7.31 8.58 0.59
C GLY A 20 8.60 8.80 -0.19
N TYR A 21 9.00 7.83 -1.00
CA TYR A 21 10.21 7.89 -1.82
C TYR A 21 10.12 8.98 -2.91
N GLU A 22 8.96 9.07 -3.59
CA GLU A 22 8.72 10.07 -4.62
C GLU A 22 8.71 11.49 -4.04
N ARG A 23 7.99 11.71 -2.93
CA ARG A 23 7.97 13.01 -2.26
C ARG A 23 9.35 13.42 -1.75
N ALA A 24 10.09 12.51 -1.13
CA ALA A 24 11.47 12.77 -0.72
C ALA A 24 12.35 13.17 -1.90
N GLY A 25 12.11 12.56 -3.06
CA GLY A 25 12.82 12.90 -4.28
C GLY A 25 12.50 14.26 -4.85
N MET A 26 11.22 14.64 -4.84
CA MET A 26 10.79 15.99 -5.22
C MET A 26 11.38 17.05 -4.28
N SER A 27 11.58 16.71 -3.01
CA SER A 27 12.24 17.56 -2.01
C SER A 27 13.77 17.60 -2.12
N GLY A 28 14.37 16.88 -3.07
CA GLY A 28 15.81 16.91 -3.32
C GLY A 28 16.65 16.06 -2.36
N LEU A 29 16.04 15.13 -1.62
CA LEU A 29 16.79 14.24 -0.74
C LEU A 29 17.66 13.24 -1.53
N CYS A 30 18.81 12.88 -0.96
CA CYS A 30 19.65 11.78 -1.42
C CYS A 30 18.96 10.43 -1.20
N GLU A 31 19.56 9.33 -1.67
CA GLU A 31 18.93 8.00 -1.58
C GLU A 31 18.65 7.56 -0.14
N GLU A 32 19.58 7.81 0.78
CA GLU A 32 19.42 7.49 2.20
C GLU A 32 18.30 8.32 2.83
N GLY A 33 18.26 9.63 2.55
CA GLY A 33 17.20 10.50 3.03
C GLY A 33 15.82 10.15 2.47
N ARG A 34 15.76 9.65 1.23
CA ARG A 34 14.52 9.09 0.67
C ARG A 34 14.10 7.84 1.41
N TRP A 35 15.04 6.95 1.75
CA TRP A 35 14.75 5.75 2.50
C TRP A 35 14.25 6.04 3.92
N GLU A 36 14.84 7.01 4.62
CA GLU A 36 14.34 7.44 5.94
C GLU A 36 12.88 7.90 5.85
N MET A 37 12.55 8.72 4.84
CA MET A 37 11.18 9.18 4.63
C MET A 37 10.21 8.05 4.23
N VAL A 38 10.67 7.02 3.50
CA VAL A 38 9.89 5.79 3.26
C VAL A 38 9.54 5.10 4.57
N VAL A 39 10.54 4.89 5.44
CA VAL A 39 10.35 4.22 6.73
C VAL A 39 9.39 5.01 7.62
N ASP A 40 9.54 6.33 7.68
CA ASP A 40 8.64 7.20 8.46
C ASP A 40 7.21 7.22 7.91
N ALA A 41 7.04 7.20 6.58
CA ALA A 41 5.73 7.11 5.95
C ALA A 41 5.01 5.80 6.30
N ILE A 42 5.72 4.66 6.28
CA ILE A 42 5.17 3.36 6.70
C ILE A 42 4.82 3.38 8.19
N ARG A 43 5.70 3.90 9.05
CA ARG A 43 5.48 4.00 10.51
C ARG A 43 4.28 4.88 10.87
N SER A 44 3.96 5.85 10.04
CA SER A 44 2.85 6.79 10.24
C SER A 44 1.49 6.23 9.81
N LEU A 45 1.43 5.02 9.26
CA LEU A 45 0.17 4.38 8.88
C LEU A 45 -0.68 4.05 10.11
N ASP A 46 -1.95 4.50 10.08
CA ASP A 46 -2.96 4.05 11.03
C ASP A 46 -3.52 2.68 10.58
N VAL A 47 -2.93 1.61 11.10
CA VAL A 47 -3.30 0.23 10.79
C VAL A 47 -4.74 -0.08 11.21
N ASP A 48 -5.20 0.46 12.34
CA ASP A 48 -6.56 0.21 12.83
C ASP A 48 -7.59 0.87 11.92
N ALA A 49 -7.33 2.08 11.41
CA ALA A 49 -8.18 2.71 10.43
C ALA A 49 -8.26 1.89 9.13
N ILE A 50 -7.14 1.34 8.65
CA ILE A 50 -7.11 0.48 7.46
C ILE A 50 -7.98 -0.77 7.67
N VAL A 51 -7.85 -1.43 8.83
CA VAL A 51 -8.63 -2.64 9.13
C VAL A 51 -10.11 -2.32 9.30
N ARG A 52 -10.47 -1.21 9.95
CA ARG A 52 -11.88 -0.77 10.11
C ARG A 52 -12.55 -0.41 8.78
N ALA A 53 -11.78 0.06 7.80
CA ALA A 53 -12.31 0.41 6.48
C ALA A 53 -12.61 -0.81 5.60
N LEU A 54 -12.24 -2.02 6.04
CA LEU A 54 -12.55 -3.23 5.29
C LEU A 54 -14.04 -3.55 5.34
N PRO A 55 -14.65 -3.92 4.21
CA PRO A 55 -16.02 -4.39 4.20
C PRO A 55 -16.13 -5.66 5.05
N ALA A 56 -17.19 -5.73 5.87
CA ALA A 56 -17.45 -6.86 6.76
C ALA A 56 -17.69 -8.19 6.01
N ASP A 57 -18.03 -8.10 4.72
CA ASP A 57 -18.43 -9.24 3.92
C ASP A 57 -17.38 -9.55 2.85
N GLY A 58 -16.85 -10.77 2.93
CA GLY A 58 -15.73 -11.29 2.15
C GLY A 58 -16.00 -11.54 0.66
N CYS A 59 -16.64 -10.61 -0.04
CA CYS A 59 -16.66 -10.64 -1.49
C CYS A 59 -15.33 -10.10 -2.02
N THR A 60 -14.32 -10.97 -2.07
CA THR A 60 -13.12 -10.74 -2.87
C THR A 60 -13.58 -10.58 -4.31
N ALA A 61 -13.67 -9.35 -4.80
CA ALA A 61 -13.74 -9.09 -6.23
C ALA A 61 -12.52 -9.78 -6.85
N SER A 62 -12.80 -10.85 -7.59
CA SER A 62 -11.85 -11.62 -8.36
C SER A 62 -11.02 -10.69 -9.23
N ILE A 63 -9.77 -10.43 -8.83
CA ILE A 63 -8.78 -9.86 -9.72
C ILE A 63 -8.19 -11.05 -10.47
N ASN A 64 -8.90 -11.50 -11.52
CA ASN A 64 -8.37 -12.51 -12.43
C ASN A 64 -7.75 -11.78 -13.64
N PRO A 65 -6.42 -11.79 -13.84
CA PRO A 65 -5.80 -11.18 -15.02
C PRO A 65 -5.90 -12.05 -16.29
N ALA A 66 -6.95 -12.87 -16.43
CA ALA A 66 -7.06 -13.87 -17.50
C ALA A 66 -8.25 -13.64 -18.45
N GLU A 67 -8.44 -12.44 -18.99
CA GLU A 67 -9.21 -12.16 -20.22
C GLU A 67 -8.57 -10.93 -20.89
N LYS A 68 -7.75 -11.01 -21.95
CA LYS A 68 -8.08 -11.47 -23.30
C LYS A 68 -6.79 -11.62 -24.12
N GLY A 69 -6.53 -12.83 -24.60
CA GLY A 69 -6.07 -13.01 -25.99
C GLY A 69 -7.30 -13.17 -26.89
N VAL A 70 -7.13 -12.94 -28.20
CA VAL A 70 -8.12 -12.98 -29.30
C VAL A 70 -8.89 -11.65 -29.44
N ARG A 71 -8.62 -10.79 -30.43
CA ARG A 71 -8.27 -11.00 -31.85
C ARG A 71 -7.21 -9.99 -32.31
#